data_AF-A0A832U311-F1
#
_entry.id   AF-A0A832U311-F1
#
_cell.length_a   1.000
_cell.length_b   1.000
_cell.length_c   1.000
_cell.angle_alpha   90.00
_cell.angle_beta   90.00
_cell.angle_gamma   90.00
#
_symmetry.space_group_name_H-M   'P 1'
#
loop_
_entity.id
_entity.type
_entity.pdbx_description
1 polymer ?
#
loop_
_entity_poly.entity_id
_entity_poly.type
_entity_poly.pdbx_seq_one_letter_code
_entity_poly.pdbx_strand_id
1 'polypeptide(L)' 'ALELSSNLLQYKGNLLIKLFQGEYTKELVDDIKNEFYYVKISKPESSRSASRETYIVCKGFKKRKLKIEDTELTEESA' A
#
# COMPACT_ATOMS: atom_id res chain seq x y z
N ALA A 1 4.06 -4.71 -1.94
CA ALA A 1 4.00 -3.64 -0.91
C ALA A 1 2.57 -3.44 -0.41
N LEU A 2 1.62 -3.20 -1.32
CA LEU A 2 0.20 -3.01 -0.98
C LEU A 2 -0.44 -4.26 -0.32
N GLU A 3 -0.18 -5.44 -0.87
CA GLU A 3 -0.62 -6.73 -0.29
C GLU A 3 -0.04 -6.98 1.12
N LEU A 4 1.23 -6.63 1.33
CA LEU A 4 1.87 -6.75 2.65
C LEU A 4 1.26 -5.76 3.63
N SER A 5 0.93 -4.54 3.19
CA SER A 5 0.28 -3.57 4.06
C SER A 5 -1.09 -4.05 4.54
N SER A 6 -1.86 -4.76 3.71
CA SER A 6 -3.16 -5.30 4.10
C SER A 6 -3.08 -6.32 5.23
N ASN A 7 -2.00 -7.08 5.30
CA ASN A 7 -1.79 -8.11 6.32
C ASN A 7 -1.09 -7.57 7.59
N LEU A 8 -0.26 -6.53 7.46
CA LEU A 8 0.61 -6.06 8.53
C LEU A 8 0.14 -4.76 9.19
N LEU A 9 -0.59 -3.89 8.48
CA LEU A 9 -1.03 -2.62 9.04
C LEU A 9 -2.33 -2.76 9.83
N GLN A 10 -2.26 -2.35 11.09
CA GLN A 10 -3.45 -2.10 11.89
C GLN A 10 -4.31 -0.97 11.30
N TYR A 11 -5.57 -0.94 11.71
CA TYR A 11 -6.47 0.15 11.37
C TYR A 11 -5.84 1.51 11.71
N LYS A 12 -5.96 2.47 10.78
CA LYS A 12 -5.32 3.80 10.86
C LYS A 12 -3.78 3.81 10.87
N GLY A 13 -3.13 2.69 10.55
CA GLY A 13 -1.68 2.63 10.38
C GLY A 13 -1.17 3.50 9.22
N ASN A 14 0.14 3.77 9.21
CA ASN A 14 0.81 4.61 8.21
C ASN A 14 1.84 3.80 7.42
N LEU A 15 2.00 4.10 6.13
CA LEU A 15 2.94 3.45 5.24
C LEU A 15 3.78 4.50 4.51
N LEU A 16 5.08 4.23 4.35
CA LEU A 16 5.98 5.03 3.54
C LEU A 16 6.59 4.14 2.46
N ILE A 17 6.43 4.53 1.20
CA ILE A 17 6.94 3.77 0.05
C ILE A 17 7.98 4.61 -0.67
N LYS A 18 9.20 4.10 -0.83
CA LYS A 18 10.22 4.68 -1.72
C LYS A 18 10.10 4.03 -3.09
N LEU A 19 10.08 4.84 -4.15
CA LEU A 19 10.05 4.35 -5.53
C LEU A 19 10.78 5.30 -6.48
N PHE A 20 11.08 4.81 -7.68
CA PHE A 20 11.58 5.64 -8.79
C PHE A 20 10.41 5.99 -9.70
N GLN A 21 10.20 7.28 -9.95
CA GLN A 21 9.09 7.75 -10.76
C GLN A 21 9.19 7.22 -12.20
N GLY A 22 8.12 6.58 -12.64
CA GLY A 22 7.98 5.99 -13.97
C GLY A 22 6.51 5.93 -14.39
N GLU A 23 6.22 5.25 -15.49
CA GLU A 23 4.89 5.25 -16.12
C GLU A 23 3.81 4.67 -15.21
N TYR A 24 4.15 3.63 -14.43
CA TYR A 24 3.23 2.94 -13.51
C TYR A 24 3.05 3.62 -12.14
N THR A 25 3.73 4.74 -11.88
CA THR A 25 3.64 5.41 -10.57
C THR A 25 2.24 5.95 -10.30
N LYS A 26 1.54 6.40 -11.33
CA LYS A 26 0.21 6.99 -11.19
C LYS A 26 -0.85 5.94 -10.81
N GLU A 27 -0.83 4.81 -11.49
CA GLU A 27 -1.72 3.67 -11.23
C GLU A 27 -1.58 3.17 -9.79
N LEU A 28 -0.34 2.94 -9.34
CA LEU A 28 -0.04 2.54 -7.97
C LEU A 28 -0.58 3.55 -6.93
N VAL A 29 -0.47 4.85 -7.20
CA VAL A 29 -0.96 5.89 -6.29
C VAL A 29 -2.48 5.88 -6.21
N ASP A 30 -3.17 5.63 -7.32
CA ASP A 30 -4.63 5.55 -7.35
C ASP A 30 -5.12 4.31 -6.58
N ASP A 31 -4.44 3.17 -6.68
CA ASP A 31 -4.72 1.98 -5.85
C ASP A 31 -4.56 2.29 -4.35
N ILE A 32 -3.44 2.93 -3.97
CA ILE A 32 -3.17 3.30 -2.58
C ILE A 32 -4.24 4.26 -2.02
N LYS A 33 -4.76 5.19 -2.83
CA LYS A 33 -5.83 6.12 -2.38
C LYS A 33 -7.12 5.38 -2.01
N ASN A 34 -7.39 4.24 -2.63
CA ASN A 34 -8.53 3.42 -2.25
C ASN A 34 -8.36 2.82 -0.85
N GLU A 35 -7.13 2.59 -0.41
CA GLU A 35 -6.79 1.90 0.84
C GLU A 35 -6.40 2.82 2.00
N PHE A 36 -6.01 4.07 1.73
CA PHE A 36 -5.60 5.01 2.77
C PHE A 36 -6.47 6.26 2.78
N TYR A 37 -6.66 6.87 3.95
CA TYR A 37 -7.39 8.14 4.06
C TYR A 37 -6.61 9.32 3.48
N TYR A 38 -5.28 9.23 3.48
CA TYR A 38 -4.41 10.28 2.96
C TYR A 38 -3.24 9.67 2.20
N VAL A 39 -2.97 10.19 1.02
CA VAL A 39 -1.86 9.76 0.16
C VAL A 39 -1.22 10.99 -0.45
N LYS A 40 0.10 11.15 -0.29
CA LYS A 40 0.85 12.23 -0.90
C LYS A 40 2.17 11.74 -1.47
N ILE A 41 2.47 12.17 -2.68
CA ILE A 41 3.76 11.97 -3.32
C ILE A 41 4.68 13.13 -2.88
N SER A 42 5.87 12.82 -2.41
CA SER A 42 6.87 13.80 -1.98
C SER A 42 8.26 13.43 -2.48
N LYS A 43 8.92 14.37 -3.15
CA LYS A 43 10.35 14.29 -3.45
C LYS A 43 11.11 15.01 -2.32
N PRO A 44 12.01 14.34 -1.58
CA PRO A 44 12.75 14.99 -0.51
C PRO A 44 13.75 15.98 -1.12
N GLU A 45 13.96 17.13 -0.47
CA GLU A 45 14.97 18.12 -0.86
C GLU A 45 16.40 17.54 -0.90
N SER A 46 16.65 16.49 -0.11
CA SER A 46 17.91 15.73 -0.11
C SER A 46 18.12 14.87 -1.36
N SER A 47 17.10 14.63 -2.19
CA SER A 47 17.26 13.90 -3.44
C SER A 47 17.90 14.82 -4.49
N ARG A 48 19.03 14.41 -5.07
CA ARG A 48 19.67 15.14 -6.17
C ARG A 48 18.62 15.46 -7.23
N SER A 49 18.63 16.66 -7.80
CA SER A 49 17.64 17.11 -8.80
C SER A 49 17.46 16.12 -9.96
N ALA A 50 18.54 15.45 -10.36
CA ALA A 50 18.57 14.41 -11.41
C ALA A 50 17.99 13.03 -11.01
N SER A 51 17.76 12.78 -9.72
CA SER A 51 17.20 11.50 -9.26
C SER A 51 15.68 11.48 -9.43
N ARG A 52 15.16 10.36 -9.94
CA ARG A 52 13.72 10.08 -10.01
C ARG A 52 13.16 9.49 -8.72
N GLU A 53 13.98 9.41 -7.66
CA GLU A 53 13.54 8.92 -6.35
C GLU A 53 12.45 9.81 -5.77
N THR A 54 11.35 9.17 -5.43
CA THR A 54 10.14 9.77 -4.90
C THR A 54 9.58 8.90 -3.78
N TYR A 55 8.93 9.52 -2.81
CA TYR A 55 8.30 8.83 -1.70
C TYR A 55 6.79 9.02 -1.77
N ILE A 56 6.04 7.97 -1.46
CA ILE A 56 4.60 8.05 -1.22
C ILE A 56 4.38 7.93 0.28
N VAL A 57 3.78 8.97 0.86
CA VAL A 57 3.35 9.02 2.24
C VAL A 57 1.88 8.65 2.30
N CYS A 58 1.57 7.52 2.92
CA CYS A 58 0.22 7.02 3.10
C CYS A 58 -0.14 7.07 4.59
N LYS A 59 -1.25 7.70 4.94
CA LYS A 59 -1.72 7.78 6.33
C LYS A 59 -3.13 7.28 6.48
N GLY A 60 -3.36 6.60 7.60
CA GLY A 60 -4.68 6.10 7.96
C GLY A 60 -5.12 4.95 7.07
N PHE A 61 -4.56 3.76 7.27
CA PHE A 61 -5.00 2.56 6.58
C PHE A 61 -6.48 2.27 6.85
N LYS A 62 -7.28 2.17 5.79
CA LYS A 62 -8.68 1.77 5.81
C LYS A 62 -8.68 0.25 5.94
N LYS A 63 -8.86 -0.26 7.15
CA LYS A 63 -8.92 -1.71 7.41
C LYS A 63 -10.04 -2.31 6.56
N ARG A 64 -9.70 -2.92 5.42
CA ARG A 64 -10.65 -3.76 4.69
C ARG A 64 -10.99 -4.92 5.61
N LYS A 65 -12.29 -5.22 5.77
CA LYS A 65 -12.68 -6.54 6.30
C LYS A 65 -12.03 -7.55 5.37
N LEU A 66 -11.08 -8.33 5.88
CA LEU A 66 -10.61 -9.52 5.20
C LEU A 66 -11.86 -10.30 4.79
N LYS A 67 -12.06 -10.54 3.49
CA LYS A 67 -12.91 -11.65 3.09
C LYS A 67 -12.17 -12.87 3.63
N ILE A 68 -12.74 -13.50 4.65
CA ILE A 68 -12.36 -14.85 4.99
C ILE A 68 -12.79 -15.66 3.76
N GLU A 69 -11.84 -16.03 2.91
CA GLU A 69 -12.06 -17.14 2.00
C GLU A 69 -12.15 -18.36 2.92
N ASP A 70 -13.36 -18.92 3.04
CA ASP A 70 -13.60 -20.23 3.62
C ASP A 70 -12.63 -21.20 2.96
N THR A 71 -11.54 -21.54 3.66
CA THR A 71 -10.71 -22.67 3.29
C THR A 71 -11.59 -23.88 3.52
N GLU A 72 -12.08 -24.47 2.43
CA GLU A 72 -12.84 -25.71 2.45
C GLU A 72 -12.08 -26.74 3.30
N LEU A 73 -12.63 -27.02 4.49
CA LEU A 73 -12.30 -28.22 5.25
C LEU A 73 -12.85 -29.39 4.43
N THR A 74 -11.99 -30.03 3.65
CA THR A 74 -12.24 -31.40 3.20
C THR A 74 -12.23 -32.28 4.45
N GLU A 75 -13.41 -32.48 5.05
CA GLU A 75 -13.66 -33.60 5.93
C GLU A 75 -13.62 -34.87 5.08
N GLU A 76 -12.42 -35.44 4.98
CA GLU A 76 -12.23 -36.79 4.46
C GLU A 76 -12.97 -37.76 5.39
N SER A 77 -13.83 -38.57 4.77
CA SER A 77 -14.78 -39.47 5.39
C SER A 77 -14.08 -40.52 6.27
N ALA A 78 -14.60 -40.73 7.48
CA ALA A 78 -14.41 -41.93 8.28
C ALA A 78 -15.75 -42.38 8.88
#